data_AF-A0A7C7DEL1-F1
#
_entry.id   AF-A0A7C7DEL1-F1
#
_cell.length_a   1.000
_cell.length_b   1.000
_cell.length_c   1.000
_cell.angle_alpha   90.00
_cell.angle_beta   90.00
_cell.angle_gamma   90.00
#
_symmetry.space_group_name_H-M   'P 1'
#
loop_
_entity.id
_entity.type
_entity.pdbx_description
1 polymer ?
#
loop_
_entity_poly.entity_id
_entity_poly.type
_entity_poly.pdbx_seq_one_letter_code
_entity_poly.pdbx_strand_id
1 'polypeptide(L)'
;MATLAPDSDLFTFTFEVDGGRWFFSHLETIQIPLCSVPPLPASSFPDLPESKKAWMREEIQTSENIRLFTFLKREKGRDFALSWFRDGEGYFVAARAWLPLLSEQEAFILYLCWEQSVLRGNHVTLEHLDETRAKVRLQPIYVKLYDTTSHLREMISREDYLAIFETVWKDRARAAGWDLKMSYDGTCCVMEFTKRGPVRHSRIWNRG
;
A
#
# COMPACT_ATOMS: atom_id res chain seq x y z
N MET A 1 10.22 -7.17 35.28
CA MET A 1 10.13 -5.96 34.45
C MET A 1 10.95 -6.24 33.20
N ALA A 2 10.32 -6.43 32.05
CA ALA A 2 11.05 -6.61 30.79
C ALA A 2 11.56 -5.23 30.37
N THR A 3 12.88 -5.04 30.42
CA THR A 3 13.53 -3.83 29.95
C THR A 3 13.76 -3.99 28.45
N LEU A 4 13.14 -3.15 27.64
CA LEU A 4 13.56 -2.97 26.25
C LEU A 4 14.99 -2.42 26.27
N ALA A 5 15.85 -2.93 25.39
CA ALA A 5 17.14 -2.29 25.17
C ALA A 5 16.89 -0.82 24.76
N PRO A 6 17.66 0.14 25.29
CA PRO A 6 17.40 1.56 25.07
C PRO A 6 17.60 1.92 23.59
N ASP A 7 16.61 2.57 22.97
CA ASP A 7 16.57 3.38 21.73
C ASP A 7 17.58 3.12 20.58
N SER A 8 18.15 1.93 20.47
CA SER A 8 18.97 1.53 19.33
C SER A 8 18.10 0.71 18.38
N ASP A 9 17.92 1.20 17.16
CA ASP A 9 17.33 0.40 16.09
C ASP A 9 18.20 -0.86 15.88
N LEU A 10 17.63 -2.02 16.23
CA LEU A 10 18.31 -3.29 16.12
C LEU A 10 18.12 -3.81 14.69
N PHE A 11 19.20 -3.78 13.93
CA PHE A 11 19.24 -4.28 12.56
C PHE A 11 19.93 -5.64 12.54
N THR A 12 19.25 -6.66 12.02
CA THR A 12 19.89 -7.94 11.73
C THR A 12 20.18 -8.02 10.25
N PHE A 13 21.45 -8.17 9.91
CA PHE A 13 21.91 -8.34 8.55
C PHE A 13 22.28 -9.80 8.34
N THR A 14 21.64 -10.45 7.37
CA THR A 14 22.00 -11.78 6.94
C THR A 14 22.79 -11.71 5.65
N PHE A 15 23.90 -12.45 5.62
CA PHE A 15 24.74 -12.58 4.44
C PHE A 15 24.90 -14.05 4.08
N GLU A 16 24.92 -14.31 2.78
CA GLU A 16 25.25 -15.61 2.21
C GLU A 16 26.70 -15.58 1.72
N VAL A 17 27.44 -16.66 1.95
CA VAL A 17 28.81 -16.79 1.47
C VAL A 17 28.85 -17.81 0.35
N ASP A 18 29.17 -17.36 -0.86
CA ASP A 18 29.40 -18.22 -2.01
C ASP A 18 30.76 -17.90 -2.66
N GLY A 19 31.56 -18.92 -2.92
CA GLY A 19 32.92 -18.78 -3.47
C GLY A 19 33.85 -17.85 -2.66
N GLY A 20 33.65 -17.72 -1.34
CA GLY A 20 34.41 -16.82 -0.48
C GLY A 20 34.03 -15.33 -0.61
N ARG A 21 32.94 -15.02 -1.30
CA ARG A 21 32.37 -13.67 -1.39
C ARG A 21 31.09 -13.60 -0.56
N TRP A 22 30.93 -12.48 0.15
CA TRP A 22 29.75 -12.19 0.94
C TRP A 22 28.70 -11.51 0.05
N PHE A 23 27.52 -12.10 -0.02
CA PHE A 23 26.34 -11.55 -0.66
C PHE A 23 25.37 -11.13 0.42
N PHE A 24 24.96 -9.86 0.40
CA PHE A 24 23.89 -9.40 1.28
C PHE A 24 22.59 -10.12 0.89
N SER A 25 21.99 -10.84 1.85
CA SER A 25 20.76 -11.60 1.66
C SER A 25 19.55 -10.78 2.10
N HIS A 26 19.51 -10.37 3.37
CA HIS A 26 18.39 -9.59 3.88
C HIS A 26 18.70 -8.75 5.12
N LEU A 27 17.84 -7.77 5.37
CA LEU A 27 17.81 -6.92 6.55
C LEU A 27 16.48 -7.15 7.26
N GLU A 28 16.52 -7.64 8.50
CA GLU A 28 15.35 -7.67 9.39
C GLU A 28 15.34 -6.41 10.26
N THR A 29 14.24 -5.66 10.22
CA THR A 29 14.04 -4.40 10.96
C THR A 29 13.02 -4.50 12.09
N ILE A 30 12.31 -5.64 12.20
CA ILE A 30 11.32 -5.89 13.24
C ILE A 30 11.77 -7.10 14.05
N GLN A 31 12.46 -6.83 15.17
CA GLN A 31 12.71 -7.83 16.19
C GLN A 31 12.05 -7.40 17.51
N ILE A 32 11.49 -8.37 18.24
CA ILE A 32 11.05 -8.19 19.62
C ILE A 32 12.17 -8.77 20.50
N PRO A 33 13.10 -7.94 21.03
CA PRO A 33 14.21 -8.45 21.83
C PRO A 33 13.70 -8.91 23.20
N LEU A 34 13.42 -10.21 23.33
CA LEU A 34 13.05 -10.83 24.59
C LEU A 34 14.32 -11.29 25.33
N CYS A 35 14.95 -10.38 26.08
CA CYS A 35 16.14 -10.69 26.89
C CYS A 35 15.84 -11.60 28.10
N SER A 36 14.58 -11.72 28.50
CA SER A 36 14.11 -12.70 29.49
C SER A 36 12.61 -12.94 29.32
N VAL A 37 12.17 -14.16 29.63
CA VAL A 37 10.74 -14.48 29.72
C VAL A 37 10.31 -14.24 31.17
N PRO A 38 9.48 -13.22 31.46
CA PRO A 38 8.99 -12.99 32.83
C PRO A 38 8.12 -14.18 33.28
N PRO A 39 8.00 -14.44 34.60
CA PRO A 39 7.13 -15.49 35.10
C PRO A 39 5.70 -15.28 34.57
N LEU A 40 5.18 -16.31 33.89
CA LEU A 40 3.81 -16.36 33.41
C LEU A 40 2.86 -16.29 34.63
N PRO A 41 1.73 -15.57 34.55
CA PRO A 41 1.18 -14.90 33.38
C PRO A 41 1.52 -13.40 33.40
N ALA A 42 2.28 -12.92 32.41
CA ALA A 42 2.40 -11.49 32.18
C ALA A 42 1.04 -10.97 31.67
N SER A 43 0.32 -10.24 32.51
CA SER A 43 -0.99 -9.65 32.18
C SER A 43 -0.89 -8.44 31.23
N SER A 44 0.33 -8.05 30.84
CA SER A 44 0.58 -6.92 29.94
C SER A 44 1.83 -7.18 29.08
N PHE A 45 1.69 -7.00 27.77
CA PHE A 45 2.79 -7.03 26.80
C PHE A 45 3.23 -5.59 26.49
N PRO A 46 4.53 -5.33 26.26
CA PRO A 46 4.99 -4.02 25.84
C PRO A 46 4.40 -3.68 24.47
N ASP A 47 3.96 -2.43 24.31
CA ASP A 47 3.40 -1.96 23.05
C ASP A 47 4.49 -1.47 22.09
N LEU A 48 4.19 -1.46 20.80
CA LEU A 48 5.10 -0.98 19.74
C LEU A 48 4.74 0.44 19.28
N PRO A 49 5.71 1.24 18.80
CA PRO A 49 5.44 2.50 18.13
C PRO A 49 4.49 2.32 16.93
N GLU A 50 3.63 3.32 16.67
CA GLU A 50 2.61 3.22 15.62
C GLU A 50 3.21 3.02 14.22
N SER A 51 4.39 3.59 13.95
CA SER A 51 5.11 3.37 12.69
C SER A 51 5.48 1.90 12.46
N LYS A 52 5.89 1.19 13.52
CA LYS A 52 6.18 -0.26 13.45
C LYS A 52 4.91 -1.06 13.24
N LYS A 53 3.81 -0.69 13.91
CA LYS A 53 2.51 -1.35 13.72
C LYS A 53 1.98 -1.15 12.30
N ALA A 54 2.08 0.06 11.76
CA ALA A 54 1.70 0.36 10.37
C ALA A 54 2.49 -0.49 9.37
N TRP A 55 3.80 -0.61 9.58
CA TRP A 55 4.65 -1.49 8.79
C TRP A 55 4.20 -2.95 8.84
N MET A 56 4.00 -3.50 10.04
CA MET A 56 3.55 -4.88 10.23
C MET A 56 2.20 -5.15 9.54
N ARG A 57 1.25 -4.23 9.65
CA ARG A 57 -0.06 -4.37 8.99
C ARG A 57 0.07 -4.39 7.46
N GLU A 58 0.89 -3.49 6.92
CA GLU A 58 1.14 -3.45 5.47
C GLU A 58 1.89 -4.69 4.98
N GLU A 59 2.86 -5.20 5.73
CA GLU A 59 3.61 -6.42 5.37
C GLU A 59 2.72 -7.66 5.33
N ILE A 60 1.85 -7.84 6.34
CA ILE A 60 0.87 -8.93 6.38
C ILE A 60 -0.06 -8.86 5.17
N GLN A 61 -0.70 -7.70 4.96
CA GLN A 61 -1.65 -7.53 3.86
C GLN A 61 -0.97 -7.69 2.49
N THR A 62 0.24 -7.16 2.33
CA THR A 62 1.03 -7.27 1.10
C THR A 62 1.37 -8.72 0.78
N SER A 63 1.79 -9.49 1.79
CA SER A 63 2.15 -10.90 1.64
C SER A 63 0.94 -11.75 1.21
N GLU A 64 -0.22 -11.49 1.82
CA GLU A 64 -1.47 -12.15 1.44
C GLU A 64 -1.88 -11.83 0.00
N ASN A 65 -1.80 -10.55 -0.38
CA ASN A 65 -2.11 -10.09 -1.73
C ASN A 65 -1.18 -10.72 -2.77
N ILE A 66 0.13 -10.77 -2.51
CA ILE A 66 1.10 -11.39 -3.43
C ILE A 66 0.80 -12.88 -3.58
N ARG A 67 0.58 -13.60 -2.46
CA ARG A 67 0.25 -15.03 -2.51
C ARG A 67 -0.97 -15.28 -3.38
N LEU A 68 -2.02 -14.48 -3.21
CA LEU A 68 -3.24 -14.60 -4.01
C LEU A 68 -3.00 -14.23 -5.48
N PHE A 69 -2.29 -13.13 -5.76
CA PHE A 69 -1.95 -12.72 -7.12
C PHE A 69 -1.16 -13.81 -7.85
N THR A 70 -0.12 -14.36 -7.23
CA THR A 70 0.72 -15.40 -7.84
C THR A 70 -0.08 -16.66 -8.12
N PHE A 71 -0.99 -17.04 -7.20
CA PHE A 71 -1.93 -18.13 -7.44
C PHE A 71 -2.84 -17.85 -8.65
N LEU A 72 -3.54 -16.71 -8.66
CA LEU A 72 -4.47 -16.36 -9.75
C LEU A 72 -3.76 -16.19 -11.09
N LYS A 73 -2.54 -15.63 -11.10
CA LYS A 73 -1.73 -15.44 -12.31
C LYS A 73 -1.39 -16.79 -12.94
N ARG A 74 -1.06 -17.80 -12.12
CA ARG A 74 -0.78 -19.16 -12.60
C ARG A 74 -2.02 -19.83 -13.18
N GLU A 75 -3.17 -19.69 -12.51
CA GLU A 75 -4.40 -20.41 -12.90
C GLU A 75 -5.19 -19.74 -14.04
N LYS A 76 -5.17 -18.40 -14.11
CA LYS A 76 -6.07 -17.60 -14.97
C LYS A 76 -5.35 -16.54 -15.80
N GLY A 77 -4.04 -16.38 -15.63
CA GLY A 77 -3.25 -15.37 -16.31
C GLY A 77 -3.21 -14.03 -15.58
N ARG A 78 -2.27 -13.20 -16.01
CA ARG A 78 -1.90 -11.94 -15.35
C ARG A 78 -3.04 -10.93 -15.30
N ASP A 79 -3.75 -10.72 -16.40
CA ASP A 79 -4.78 -9.69 -16.48
C ASP A 79 -5.99 -9.99 -15.58
N PHE A 80 -6.34 -11.27 -15.45
CA PHE A 80 -7.36 -11.72 -14.50
C PHE A 80 -6.88 -11.55 -13.06
N ALA A 81 -5.63 -11.91 -12.76
CA ALA A 81 -5.07 -11.73 -11.43
C ALA A 81 -5.07 -10.25 -11.01
N LEU A 82 -4.75 -9.32 -11.93
CA LEU A 82 -4.83 -7.88 -11.68
C LEU A 82 -6.27 -7.39 -11.50
N SER A 83 -7.22 -7.89 -12.30
CA SER A 83 -8.61 -7.45 -12.20
C SER A 83 -9.28 -7.82 -10.87
N TRP A 84 -8.80 -8.87 -10.20
CA TRP A 84 -9.25 -9.25 -8.86
C TRP A 84 -9.08 -8.14 -7.81
N PHE A 85 -8.05 -7.31 -7.94
CA PHE A 85 -7.74 -6.25 -6.99
C PHE A 85 -8.55 -4.96 -7.22
N ARG A 86 -9.43 -4.93 -8.22
CA ARG A 86 -10.27 -3.76 -8.51
C ARG A 86 -11.40 -3.66 -7.49
N ASP A 87 -11.33 -2.65 -6.62
CA ASP A 87 -12.28 -2.40 -5.54
C ASP A 87 -12.84 -0.97 -5.56
N GLY A 88 -12.75 -0.28 -6.72
CA GLY A 88 -12.96 1.15 -6.82
C GLY A 88 -14.30 1.65 -6.31
N GLU A 89 -15.38 0.95 -6.62
CA GLU A 89 -16.74 1.28 -6.14
C GLU A 89 -16.84 1.23 -4.61
N GLY A 90 -16.23 0.22 -3.98
CA GLY A 90 -16.23 0.08 -2.53
C GLY A 90 -15.45 1.20 -1.85
N TYR A 91 -14.29 1.55 -2.39
CA TYR A 91 -13.49 2.66 -1.89
C TYR A 91 -14.21 4.02 -2.08
N PHE A 92 -14.88 4.20 -3.23
CA PHE A 92 -15.66 5.40 -3.51
C PHE A 92 -16.81 5.57 -2.50
N VAL A 93 -17.58 4.51 -2.23
CA VAL A 93 -18.64 4.52 -1.22
C VAL A 93 -18.09 4.87 0.16
N ALA A 94 -16.94 4.31 0.54
CA ALA A 94 -16.29 4.65 1.80
C ALA A 94 -15.95 6.16 1.85
N ALA A 95 -15.26 6.69 0.84
CA ALA A 95 -14.90 8.11 0.80
C ALA A 95 -16.12 9.04 0.97
N ARG A 96 -17.24 8.72 0.31
CA ARG A 96 -18.51 9.46 0.42
C ARG A 96 -19.16 9.34 1.79
N ALA A 97 -19.06 8.17 2.44
CA ALA A 97 -19.62 7.95 3.76
C ALA A 97 -18.83 8.72 4.85
N TRP A 98 -17.50 8.77 4.72
CA TRP A 98 -16.63 9.46 5.68
C TRP A 98 -16.61 10.99 5.48
N LEU A 99 -16.79 11.47 4.24
CA LEU A 99 -16.77 12.90 3.90
C LEU A 99 -18.04 13.32 3.12
N PRO A 100 -19.24 13.28 3.73
CA PRO A 100 -20.50 13.41 3.01
C PRO A 100 -20.81 14.83 2.51
N LEU A 101 -20.16 15.86 3.06
CA LEU A 101 -20.46 17.28 2.78
C LEU A 101 -19.65 17.86 1.61
N LEU A 102 -18.73 17.10 1.04
CA LEU A 102 -17.89 17.53 -0.07
C LEU A 102 -18.44 17.06 -1.41
N SER A 103 -17.90 17.57 -2.52
CA SER A 103 -18.11 16.92 -3.81
C SER A 103 -17.51 15.51 -3.83
N GLU A 104 -17.98 14.67 -4.74
CA GLU A 104 -17.49 13.28 -4.89
C GLU A 104 -15.97 13.24 -5.11
N GLN A 105 -15.48 14.14 -5.96
CA GLN A 105 -14.09 14.25 -6.36
C GLN A 105 -13.19 14.72 -5.21
N GLU A 106 -13.62 15.74 -4.46
CA GLU A 106 -12.89 16.25 -3.31
C GLU A 106 -12.89 15.25 -2.15
N ALA A 107 -14.04 14.62 -1.87
CA ALA A 107 -14.17 13.58 -0.86
C ALA A 107 -13.18 12.44 -1.13
N PHE A 108 -13.06 12.00 -2.38
CA PHE A 108 -12.12 10.96 -2.77
C PHE A 108 -10.67 11.32 -2.46
N ILE A 109 -10.22 12.51 -2.89
CA ILE A 109 -8.82 12.94 -2.71
C ILE A 109 -8.50 13.15 -1.22
N LEU A 110 -9.40 13.78 -0.47
CA LEU A 110 -9.18 14.05 0.95
C LEU A 110 -9.25 12.77 1.78
N TYR A 111 -10.15 11.83 1.44
CA TYR A 111 -10.19 10.52 2.08
C TYR A 111 -8.93 9.70 1.79
N LEU A 112 -8.43 9.71 0.55
CA LEU A 112 -7.12 9.12 0.19
C LEU A 112 -6.00 9.69 1.06
N CYS A 113 -5.90 11.01 1.15
CA CYS A 113 -4.85 11.64 1.94
C CYS A 113 -4.95 11.26 3.43
N TRP A 114 -6.16 11.28 3.99
CA TRP A 114 -6.40 10.90 5.37
C TRP A 114 -6.10 9.42 5.63
N GLU A 115 -6.65 8.51 4.83
CA GLU A 115 -6.48 7.06 4.99
C GLU A 115 -5.00 6.68 4.88
N GLN A 116 -4.31 7.21 3.87
CA GLN A 116 -2.91 6.92 3.65
C GLN A 116 -2.02 7.50 4.77
N SER A 117 -2.30 8.70 5.27
CA SER A 117 -1.47 9.31 6.31
C SER A 117 -1.76 8.79 7.72
N VAL A 118 -3.04 8.63 8.06
CA VAL A 118 -3.49 8.34 9.43
C VAL A 118 -3.66 6.84 9.64
N LEU A 119 -4.39 6.16 8.75
CA LEU A 119 -4.70 4.74 8.93
C LEU A 119 -3.52 3.85 8.52
N ARG A 120 -2.89 4.18 7.38
CA ARG A 120 -1.77 3.42 6.82
C ARG A 120 -0.40 3.89 7.30
N GLY A 121 -0.31 5.07 7.91
CA GLY A 121 0.96 5.60 8.42
C GLY A 121 1.97 6.00 7.33
N ASN A 122 1.52 6.22 6.10
CA ASN A 122 2.36 6.67 4.99
C ASN A 122 2.64 8.17 5.09
N HIS A 123 3.79 8.61 4.59
CA HIS A 123 4.02 10.05 4.42
C HIS A 123 3.25 10.53 3.19
N VAL A 124 2.34 11.50 3.36
CA VAL A 124 1.48 12.03 2.30
C VAL A 124 1.54 13.56 2.28
N THR A 125 1.60 14.11 1.08
CA THR A 125 1.51 15.56 0.84
C THR A 125 0.51 15.80 -0.28
N LEU A 126 -0.54 16.57 0.02
CA LEU A 126 -1.44 17.11 -0.99
C LEU A 126 -0.81 18.38 -1.56
N GLU A 127 -0.23 18.29 -2.76
CA GLU A 127 0.44 19.43 -3.40
C GLU A 127 -0.56 20.39 -4.04
N HIS A 128 -1.67 19.85 -4.56
CA HIS A 128 -2.68 20.62 -5.26
C HIS A 128 -4.04 19.94 -5.22
N LEU A 129 -5.12 20.71 -5.09
CA LEU A 129 -6.50 20.25 -5.23
C LEU A 129 -7.38 21.40 -5.73
N ASP A 130 -8.00 21.21 -6.90
CA ASP A 130 -9.06 22.05 -7.44
C ASP A 130 -10.15 21.20 -8.10
N GLU A 131 -11.15 21.85 -8.69
CA GLU A 131 -12.31 21.19 -9.32
C GLU A 131 -11.95 20.28 -10.51
N THR A 132 -10.76 20.42 -11.10
CA THR A 132 -10.35 19.78 -12.36
C THR A 132 -9.11 18.92 -12.22
N ARG A 133 -8.27 19.15 -11.22
CA ARG A 133 -7.03 18.42 -10.98
C ARG A 133 -6.70 18.28 -9.51
N ALA A 134 -5.99 17.22 -9.19
CA ALA A 134 -5.36 17.04 -7.90
C ALA A 134 -3.96 16.43 -8.06
N LYS A 135 -3.07 16.71 -7.12
CA LYS A 135 -1.73 16.13 -7.09
C LYS A 135 -1.37 15.71 -5.68
N VAL A 136 -1.11 14.42 -5.51
CA VAL A 136 -0.74 13.82 -4.23
C VAL A 136 0.63 13.17 -4.36
N ARG A 137 1.53 13.51 -3.44
CA ARG A 137 2.80 12.83 -3.28
C ARG A 137 2.71 11.91 -2.06
N LEU A 138 3.07 10.65 -2.24
CA LEU A 138 3.04 9.66 -1.18
C LEU A 138 4.35 8.87 -1.14
N GLN A 139 4.73 8.41 0.05
CA GLN A 139 5.79 7.42 0.23
C GLN A 139 5.17 6.16 0.85
N PRO A 140 4.58 5.28 0.02
CA PRO A 140 3.85 4.14 0.54
C PRO A 140 4.82 3.13 1.13
N ILE A 141 4.51 2.63 2.33
CA ILE A 141 5.20 1.49 2.95
C ILE A 141 5.20 0.31 1.98
N TYR A 142 4.11 0.08 1.24
CA TYR A 142 4.03 -0.91 0.16
C TYR A 142 5.26 -0.89 -0.77
N VAL A 143 5.62 0.27 -1.35
CA VAL A 143 6.78 0.32 -2.27
C VAL A 143 8.10 0.09 -1.52
N LYS A 144 8.20 0.56 -0.26
CA LYS A 144 9.38 0.33 0.59
C LYS A 144 9.55 -1.15 0.98
N LEU A 145 8.46 -1.89 1.17
CA LEU A 145 8.47 -3.29 1.56
C LEU A 145 9.20 -4.15 0.54
N TYR A 146 8.93 -3.97 -0.76
CA TYR A 146 9.62 -4.72 -1.81
C TYR A 146 11.14 -4.55 -1.76
N ASP A 147 11.62 -3.39 -1.33
CA ASP A 147 13.04 -3.09 -1.27
C ASP A 147 13.73 -3.60 0.01
N THR A 148 12.96 -3.83 1.07
CA THR A 148 13.47 -4.14 2.42
C THR A 148 13.23 -5.58 2.83
N THR A 149 12.20 -6.23 2.30
CA THR A 149 11.83 -7.61 2.62
C THR A 149 12.27 -8.57 1.51
N SER A 150 13.20 -9.47 1.82
CA SER A 150 13.79 -10.40 0.84
C SER A 150 12.77 -11.37 0.26
N HIS A 151 11.90 -11.92 1.11
CA HIS A 151 10.95 -12.96 0.72
C HIS A 151 9.97 -12.48 -0.37
N LEU A 152 9.62 -11.19 -0.45
CA LEU A 152 8.71 -10.70 -1.49
C LEU A 152 9.34 -10.77 -2.88
N ARG A 153 10.64 -10.50 -3.02
CA ARG A 153 11.34 -10.50 -4.32
C ARG A 153 11.42 -11.89 -4.94
N GLU A 154 11.39 -12.92 -4.11
CA GLU A 154 11.36 -14.32 -4.56
C GLU A 154 9.97 -14.73 -5.07
N MET A 155 8.91 -14.07 -4.59
CA MET A 155 7.52 -14.44 -4.86
C MET A 155 6.91 -13.70 -6.05
N ILE A 156 7.36 -12.47 -6.35
CA ILE A 156 6.78 -11.62 -7.38
C ILE A 156 7.82 -10.70 -8.00
N SER A 157 7.70 -10.42 -9.31
CA SER A 157 8.54 -9.42 -9.96
C SER A 157 8.16 -8.00 -9.53
N ARG A 158 9.12 -7.08 -9.56
CA ARG A 158 8.87 -5.66 -9.24
C ARG A 158 7.80 -5.04 -10.15
N GLU A 159 7.78 -5.43 -11.42
CA GLU A 159 6.79 -4.96 -12.38
C GLU A 159 5.37 -5.37 -11.97
N ASP A 160 5.15 -6.65 -11.65
CA ASP A 160 3.83 -7.12 -11.23
C ASP A 160 3.45 -6.56 -9.87
N TYR A 161 4.41 -6.42 -8.96
CA TYR A 161 4.21 -5.84 -7.65
C TYR A 161 3.66 -4.41 -7.73
N LEU A 162 4.28 -3.57 -8.57
CA LEU A 162 3.79 -2.21 -8.82
C LEU A 162 2.48 -2.20 -9.62
N ALA A 163 2.30 -3.14 -10.56
CA ALA A 163 1.07 -3.24 -11.34
C ALA A 163 -0.17 -3.52 -10.48
N ILE A 164 -0.05 -4.28 -9.39
CA ILE A 164 -1.13 -4.48 -8.42
C ILE A 164 -1.52 -3.11 -7.81
N PHE A 165 -0.55 -2.39 -7.25
CA PHE A 165 -0.77 -1.09 -6.62
C PHE A 165 -1.38 -0.07 -7.59
N GLU A 166 -0.86 0.02 -8.80
CA GLU A 166 -1.40 0.89 -9.83
C GLU A 166 -2.81 0.50 -10.26
N THR A 167 -3.09 -0.80 -10.38
CA THR A 167 -4.42 -1.28 -10.79
C THR A 167 -5.46 -0.88 -9.76
N VAL A 168 -5.18 -1.06 -8.48
CA VAL A 168 -6.05 -0.64 -7.37
C VAL A 168 -6.33 0.86 -7.46
N TRP A 169 -5.28 1.68 -7.49
CA TRP A 169 -5.47 3.14 -7.44
C TRP A 169 -6.09 3.72 -8.69
N LYS A 170 -5.76 3.19 -9.87
CA LYS A 170 -6.39 3.63 -11.14
C LYS A 170 -7.87 3.25 -11.18
N ASP A 171 -8.25 2.10 -10.63
CA ASP A 171 -9.65 1.68 -10.55
C ASP A 171 -10.43 2.54 -9.54
N ARG A 172 -9.87 2.78 -8.35
CA ARG A 172 -10.44 3.68 -7.34
C ARG A 172 -10.63 5.10 -7.86
N ALA A 173 -9.59 5.67 -8.49
CA ALA A 173 -9.67 6.99 -9.10
C ALA A 173 -10.78 7.05 -10.15
N ARG A 174 -10.87 6.02 -11.00
CA ARG A 174 -11.89 5.93 -12.04
C ARG A 174 -13.31 5.93 -11.47
N ALA A 175 -13.57 5.16 -10.40
CA ALA A 175 -14.88 5.11 -9.75
C ALA A 175 -15.31 6.49 -9.21
N ALA A 176 -14.35 7.30 -8.76
CA ALA A 176 -14.60 8.68 -8.32
C ALA A 176 -14.60 9.74 -9.44
N GLY A 177 -14.54 9.32 -10.71
CA GLY A 177 -14.55 10.24 -11.85
C GLY A 177 -13.21 10.92 -12.14
N TRP A 178 -12.10 10.34 -11.69
CA TRP A 178 -10.74 10.81 -11.98
C TRP A 178 -10.04 9.90 -13.01
N ASP A 179 -9.26 10.50 -13.91
CA ASP A 179 -8.16 9.81 -14.60
C ASP A 179 -6.89 9.99 -13.78
N LEU A 180 -6.21 8.88 -13.48
CA LEU A 180 -5.01 8.86 -12.64
C LEU A 180 -3.78 8.48 -13.45
N LYS A 181 -2.76 9.33 -13.38
CA LYS A 181 -1.40 9.02 -13.81
C LYS A 181 -0.50 8.87 -12.58
N MET A 182 0.33 7.84 -12.60
CA MET A 182 1.27 7.55 -11.51
C MET A 182 2.70 7.59 -12.04
N SER A 183 3.60 8.16 -11.26
CA SER A 183 5.04 8.12 -11.51
C SER A 183 5.79 7.84 -10.21
N TYR A 184 7.02 7.34 -10.33
CA TYR A 184 7.84 6.92 -9.20
C TYR A 184 9.23 7.56 -9.27
N ASP A 185 9.70 8.00 -8.11
CA ASP A 185 11.07 8.42 -7.86
C ASP A 185 11.57 7.68 -6.62
N GLY A 186 12.29 6.58 -6.83
CA GLY A 186 12.62 5.62 -5.78
C GLY A 186 11.36 5.03 -5.14
N THR A 187 11.19 5.29 -3.84
CA THR A 187 10.00 4.86 -3.06
C THR A 187 8.92 5.94 -2.97
N CYS A 188 9.14 7.10 -3.58
CA CYS A 188 8.16 8.17 -3.68
C CYS A 188 7.26 7.91 -4.89
N CYS A 189 5.94 7.93 -4.68
CA CYS A 189 4.94 7.84 -5.73
C CYS A 189 4.20 9.18 -5.85
N VAL A 190 4.11 9.70 -7.07
CA VAL A 190 3.32 10.89 -7.39
C VAL A 190 2.08 10.45 -8.14
N MET A 191 0.92 10.83 -7.61
CA MET A 191 -0.40 10.60 -8.18
C MET A 191 -0.94 11.91 -8.73
N GLU A 192 -1.11 11.98 -10.05
CA GLU A 192 -1.69 13.12 -10.76
C GLU A 192 -3.09 12.75 -11.24
N PHE A 193 -4.09 13.47 -10.73
CA PHE A 193 -5.49 13.27 -11.05
C PHE A 193 -5.98 14.38 -11.97
N THR A 194 -6.70 14.00 -13.03
CA THR A 194 -7.39 14.92 -13.93
C THR A 194 -8.85 14.49 -14.04
N LYS A 195 -9.78 15.44 -13.95
CA LYS A 195 -11.21 15.13 -13.97
C LYS A 195 -11.57 14.46 -15.29
N ARG A 196 -12.29 13.34 -15.22
CA ARG A 196 -12.87 12.73 -16.41
C ARG A 196 -13.94 13.65 -16.99
N GLY A 197 -13.87 13.89 -18.30
CA GLY A 197 -14.99 14.47 -19.03
C GLY A 197 -16.26 13.63 -18.86
N PRO A 198 -17.44 14.18 -19.16
CA PRO A 198 -18.69 13.44 -19.03
C PRO A 198 -18.64 12.15 -19.86
N VAL A 199 -18.87 11.01 -19.20
CA VAL A 199 -19.05 9.73 -19.88
C VAL A 199 -20.30 9.88 -20.74
N ARG A 200 -20.13 9.99 -22.06
CA ARG A 200 -21.25 9.96 -23.00
C ARG A 200 -21.84 8.55 -22.96
N HIS A 201 -22.83 8.33 -22.11
CA HIS A 201 -23.72 7.18 -22.28
C HIS A 201 -24.46 7.38 -23.60
N SER A 202 -24.06 6.64 -24.63
CA SER A 202 -24.88 6.42 -25.82
C SER A 202 -26.17 5.76 -25.35
N ARG A 203 -27.20 6.57 -25.09
CA ARG A 203 -28.57 6.10 -24.88
C ARG A 203 -29.05 5.49 -26.19
N ILE A 204 -28.84 4.19 -26.35
CA ILE A 204 -29.56 3.40 -27.36
C ILE A 204 -30.96 3.21 -26.80
N TRP A 205 -31.84 4.17 -27.07
CA TRP A 205 -33.29 3.95 -26.93
C TRP A 205 -33.73 3.06 -28.10
N ASN A 206 -33.87 1.76 -27.84
CA ASN A 206 -34.69 0.90 -28.70
C ASN A 206 -36.15 1.32 -28.50
N ARG A 207 -36.74 1.97 -29.51
CA ARG A 207 -38.19 2.01 -29.71
C ARG A 207 -38.56 0.76 -30.50
N GLY A 208 -39.15 -0.22 -29.80
CA GLY A 208 -40.00 -1.25 -30.38
C GLY A 208 -41.44 -0.95 -29.98
#